data_AF-A0A9E5IL23-F1
#
_entry.id   AF-A0A9E5IL23-F1
#
_cell.length_a   1.000
_cell.length_b   1.000
_cell.length_c   1.000
_cell.angle_alpha   90.00
_cell.angle_beta   90.00
_cell.angle_gamma   90.00
#
_symmetry.space_group_name_H-M   'P 1'
#
loop_
_entity.id
_entity.type
_entity.pdbx_description
1 polymer ?
#
loop_
_entity_poly.entity_id
_entity_poly.type
_entity_poly.pdbx_seq_one_letter_code
_entity_poly.pdbx_strand_id
1 'polypeptide(L)'
;MPAEWEPQEAVWLSWPHNYASWPGRFRPVPYNFARIVAVISRFEPVRINAAKKLHARAARLCERAGADLARVTFFDHPTNDAWCRDHGPIFVKNPATGSVALTDWAYNAWGGKYPPYDLDNQIPPSIARITGLPRFVNDLVLEGGSIDVNGIGGLLTSEQCLLNPNRNPHLTKEQIEQNLRDYLGIDDFYWLGEGIVGDDTDGHIDDMTRFFKPDGFITCVEPNKKEKNHEILAANLARLKKFRTPAGKKFDIVELPMPRPFGFDRQRVPASYANFLIVNGGVLVPTFRQPGPDARAVAIVAGCFPGREVVGVDCYHLIWGLGTLHCISQQQPAAGAAG
;
A
#
# COMPACT_ATOMS: atom_id res chain seq x y z
N MET A 1 1.19 2.37 -15.34
CA MET A 1 0.49 1.84 -14.15
C MET A 1 -0.61 2.84 -13.81
N PRO A 2 -1.88 2.43 -13.71
CA PRO A 2 -2.97 3.34 -13.32
C PRO A 2 -2.77 3.89 -11.90
N ALA A 3 -3.27 5.10 -11.64
CA ALA A 3 -3.31 5.63 -10.29
C ALA A 3 -4.31 4.84 -9.42
N GLU A 4 -4.08 4.80 -8.11
CA GLU A 4 -4.95 4.04 -7.19
C GLU A 4 -6.39 4.58 -7.13
N TRP A 5 -6.60 5.87 -7.42
CA TRP A 5 -7.96 6.45 -7.47
C TRP A 5 -8.72 6.18 -8.77
N GLU A 6 -8.10 5.55 -9.77
CA GLU A 6 -8.80 5.15 -10.99
C GLU A 6 -9.76 3.98 -10.74
N PRO A 7 -10.77 3.76 -11.63
CA PRO A 7 -11.73 2.68 -11.45
C PRO A 7 -11.07 1.31 -11.26
N GLN A 8 -11.50 0.58 -10.23
CA GLN A 8 -10.97 -0.72 -9.85
C GLN A 8 -11.98 -1.83 -10.09
N GLU A 9 -11.51 -3.03 -10.42
CA GLU A 9 -12.32 -4.25 -10.54
C GLU A 9 -12.47 -4.96 -9.19
N ALA A 10 -11.41 -4.95 -8.37
CA ALA A 10 -11.37 -5.61 -7.08
C ALA A 10 -10.19 -5.12 -6.24
N VAL A 11 -10.26 -5.35 -4.93
CA VAL A 11 -9.12 -5.29 -4.00
C VAL A 11 -8.69 -6.69 -3.61
N TRP A 12 -7.40 -6.96 -3.73
CA TRP A 12 -6.75 -8.17 -3.26
C TRP A 12 -6.22 -8.00 -1.84
N LEU A 13 -6.40 -9.02 -1.01
CA LEU A 13 -5.85 -9.14 0.34
C LEU A 13 -5.19 -10.51 0.51
N SER A 14 -4.23 -10.61 1.42
CA SER A 14 -3.68 -11.89 1.88
C SER A 14 -4.10 -12.12 3.33
N TRP A 15 -4.85 -13.19 3.59
CA TRP A 15 -5.48 -13.39 4.90
C TRP A 15 -4.42 -13.67 5.98
N PRO A 16 -4.48 -13.00 7.15
CA PRO A 16 -3.46 -13.14 8.18
C PRO A 16 -3.53 -14.52 8.83
N HIS A 17 -2.36 -15.17 8.93
CA HIS A 17 -2.20 -16.45 9.63
C HIS A 17 -0.86 -16.58 10.37
N ASN A 18 0.14 -15.77 10.01
CA ASN A 18 1.46 -15.80 10.63
C ASN A 18 1.45 -15.11 12.00
N TYR A 19 1.73 -15.89 13.06
CA TYR A 19 1.80 -15.37 14.42
C TYR A 19 3.08 -14.56 14.67
N ALA A 20 4.14 -14.80 13.90
CA ALA A 20 5.42 -14.12 14.05
C ALA A 20 5.35 -12.65 13.65
N SER A 21 4.48 -12.29 12.70
CA SER A 21 4.27 -10.91 12.26
C SER A 21 3.52 -10.07 13.31
N TRP A 22 2.79 -10.71 14.24
CA TRP A 22 2.15 -10.02 15.38
C TRP A 22 2.50 -10.72 16.70
N PRO A 23 3.77 -10.68 17.12
CA PRO A 23 4.27 -11.51 18.21
C PRO A 23 3.50 -11.22 19.51
N GLY A 24 2.96 -12.28 20.13
CA GLY A 24 2.16 -12.20 21.36
C GLY A 24 0.78 -11.52 21.22
N ARG A 25 0.44 -10.97 20.05
CA ARG A 25 -0.75 -10.12 19.86
C ARG A 25 -1.55 -10.43 18.59
N PHE A 26 -1.36 -11.60 17.99
CA PHE A 26 -2.06 -12.01 16.75
C PHE A 26 -3.59 -12.13 16.88
N ARG A 27 -4.12 -12.48 18.07
CA ARG A 27 -5.54 -12.85 18.25
C ARG A 27 -6.56 -11.83 17.67
N PRO A 28 -6.39 -10.51 17.79
CA PRO A 28 -7.30 -9.52 17.20
C PRO A 28 -7.19 -9.42 15.67
N VAL A 29 -6.05 -9.77 15.07
CA VAL A 29 -5.71 -9.44 13.68
C VAL A 29 -6.71 -10.00 12.65
N PRO A 30 -7.16 -11.27 12.71
CA PRO A 30 -8.18 -11.76 11.78
C PRO A 30 -9.54 -11.03 11.91
N TYR A 31 -9.86 -10.47 13.08
CA TYR A 31 -11.07 -9.67 13.26
C TYR A 31 -10.90 -8.26 12.68
N ASN A 32 -9.71 -7.67 12.79
CA ASN A 32 -9.38 -6.41 12.11
C ASN A 32 -9.49 -6.58 10.59
N PHE A 33 -8.89 -7.64 10.01
CA PHE A 33 -9.03 -7.97 8.58
C PHE A 33 -10.49 -8.17 8.17
N ALA A 34 -11.29 -8.90 8.95
CA ALA A 34 -12.72 -9.08 8.67
C ALA A 34 -13.49 -7.74 8.60
N ARG A 35 -13.17 -6.79 9.49
CA ARG A 35 -13.76 -5.44 9.47
C ARG A 35 -13.33 -4.64 8.25
N ILE A 36 -12.08 -4.77 7.84
CA ILE A 36 -11.55 -4.13 6.63
C ILE A 36 -12.26 -4.69 5.39
N VAL A 37 -12.37 -6.02 5.27
CA VAL A 37 -13.15 -6.69 4.22
C VAL A 37 -14.59 -6.20 4.20
N ALA A 38 -15.22 -6.06 5.37
CA ALA A 38 -16.58 -5.56 5.46
C ALA A 38 -16.71 -4.14 4.89
N VAL A 39 -15.77 -3.24 5.21
CA VAL A 39 -15.78 -1.87 4.67
C VAL A 39 -15.54 -1.87 3.16
N ILE A 40 -14.53 -2.60 2.64
CA ILE A 40 -14.23 -2.65 1.20
C ILE A 40 -15.42 -3.21 0.41
N SER A 41 -16.05 -4.29 0.92
CA SER A 41 -17.16 -4.97 0.24
C SER A 41 -18.38 -4.07 0.00
N ARG A 42 -18.51 -2.94 0.71
CA ARG A 42 -19.54 -1.92 0.45
C ARG A 42 -19.35 -1.25 -0.91
N PHE A 43 -18.11 -1.13 -1.37
CA PHE A 43 -17.74 -0.37 -2.55
C PHE A 43 -17.43 -1.25 -3.75
N GLU A 44 -16.72 -2.36 -3.57
CA GLU A 44 -16.25 -3.21 -4.68
C GLU A 44 -15.91 -4.64 -4.25
N PRO A 45 -15.69 -5.56 -5.22
CA PRO A 45 -15.27 -6.93 -4.94
C PRO A 45 -13.97 -7.03 -4.13
N VAL A 46 -13.94 -7.98 -3.19
CA VAL A 46 -12.77 -8.34 -2.38
C VAL A 46 -12.31 -9.74 -2.74
N ARG A 47 -11.04 -9.88 -3.09
CA ARG A 47 -10.39 -11.15 -3.43
C ARG A 47 -9.35 -11.48 -2.37
N ILE A 48 -9.45 -12.66 -1.76
CA ILE A 48 -8.63 -13.02 -0.60
C ILE A 48 -7.78 -14.24 -0.91
N ASN A 49 -6.46 -14.06 -0.87
CA ASN A 49 -5.47 -15.13 -0.89
C ASN A 49 -5.41 -15.79 0.49
N ALA A 50 -5.68 -17.09 0.57
CA ALA A 50 -5.50 -17.86 1.79
C ALA A 50 -5.39 -19.35 1.48
N ALA A 51 -4.59 -20.10 2.25
CA ALA A 51 -4.63 -21.55 2.19
C ALA A 51 -6.07 -22.08 2.44
N LYS A 52 -6.51 -23.09 1.68
CA LYS A 52 -7.89 -23.63 1.68
C LYS A 52 -8.46 -23.86 3.07
N LYS A 53 -7.65 -24.40 3.98
CA LYS A 53 -8.02 -24.70 5.37
C LYS A 53 -8.49 -23.48 6.17
N LEU A 54 -8.12 -22.27 5.78
CA LEU A 54 -8.48 -21.02 6.45
C LEU A 54 -9.82 -20.44 5.96
N HIS A 55 -10.27 -20.80 4.75
CA HIS A 55 -11.41 -20.18 4.06
C HIS A 55 -12.66 -20.16 4.94
N ALA A 56 -13.05 -21.31 5.49
CA ALA A 56 -14.27 -21.42 6.28
C ALA A 56 -14.26 -20.54 7.54
N ARG A 57 -13.11 -20.41 8.21
CA ARG A 57 -12.99 -19.53 9.38
C ARG A 57 -12.99 -18.06 8.97
N ALA A 58 -12.25 -17.71 7.91
CA ALA A 58 -12.17 -16.34 7.41
C ALA A 58 -13.55 -15.84 6.96
N ALA A 59 -14.29 -16.62 6.16
CA ALA A 59 -15.64 -16.29 5.71
C ALA A 59 -16.60 -16.01 6.88
N ARG A 60 -16.59 -16.87 7.92
CA ARG A 60 -17.41 -16.64 9.14
C ARG A 60 -17.02 -15.36 9.89
N LEU A 61 -15.76 -14.98 9.89
CA LEU A 61 -15.32 -13.74 10.52
C LEU A 61 -15.78 -12.53 9.70
N CYS A 62 -15.64 -12.57 8.38
CA CYS A 62 -16.13 -11.53 7.47
C CYS A 62 -17.65 -11.36 7.57
N GLU A 63 -18.42 -12.45 7.59
CA GLU A 63 -19.87 -12.44 7.78
C GLU A 63 -20.26 -11.75 9.09
N ARG A 64 -19.63 -12.14 10.20
CA ARG A 64 -19.87 -11.52 11.52
C ARG A 64 -19.50 -10.05 11.57
N ALA A 65 -18.52 -9.62 10.77
CA ALA A 65 -18.13 -8.23 10.65
C ALA A 65 -19.09 -7.41 9.74
N GLY A 66 -20.07 -8.07 9.10
CA GLY A 66 -21.05 -7.44 8.22
C GLY A 66 -20.57 -7.29 6.78
N ALA A 67 -19.62 -8.10 6.32
CA ALA A 67 -19.19 -8.08 4.92
C ALA A 67 -20.28 -8.62 4.00
N ASP A 68 -20.41 -8.00 2.82
CA ASP A 68 -21.22 -8.55 1.73
C ASP A 68 -20.48 -9.74 1.10
N LEU A 69 -20.79 -10.96 1.58
CA LEU A 69 -20.14 -12.17 1.09
C LEU A 69 -20.36 -12.44 -0.40
N ALA A 70 -21.38 -11.85 -1.04
CA ALA A 70 -21.56 -11.97 -2.50
C ALA A 70 -20.43 -11.25 -3.27
N ARG A 71 -19.74 -10.31 -2.62
CA ARG A 71 -18.58 -9.59 -3.16
C ARG A 71 -17.25 -10.13 -2.65
N VAL A 72 -17.22 -11.17 -1.80
CA VAL A 72 -15.99 -11.72 -1.22
C VAL A 72 -15.68 -13.08 -1.84
N THR A 73 -14.53 -13.19 -2.50
CA THR A 73 -14.05 -14.45 -3.09
C THR A 73 -12.74 -14.90 -2.46
N PHE A 74 -12.64 -16.16 -2.07
CA PHE A 74 -11.42 -16.76 -1.52
C PHE A 74 -10.72 -17.63 -2.57
N PHE A 75 -9.41 -17.46 -2.69
CA PHE A 75 -8.55 -18.26 -3.56
C PHE A 75 -7.59 -19.11 -2.72
N ASP A 76 -7.36 -20.37 -3.12
CA ASP A 76 -6.42 -21.27 -2.45
C ASP A 76 -4.98 -20.92 -2.82
N HIS A 77 -4.53 -19.79 -2.30
CA HIS A 77 -3.19 -19.25 -2.47
C HIS A 77 -2.56 -19.16 -1.07
N PRO A 78 -1.78 -20.18 -0.64
CA PRO A 78 -0.98 -20.09 0.57
C PRO A 78 0.01 -18.92 0.50
N THR A 79 0.25 -18.26 1.63
CA THR A 79 1.20 -17.15 1.79
C THR A 79 2.12 -17.43 2.98
N ASN A 80 3.27 -16.77 3.07
CA ASN A 80 4.05 -16.68 4.30
C ASN A 80 3.51 -15.55 5.19
N ASP A 81 3.14 -14.41 4.61
CA ASP A 81 2.58 -13.27 5.36
C ASP A 81 1.36 -12.61 4.68
N ALA A 82 0.91 -11.47 5.22
CA ALA A 82 -0.35 -10.82 4.84
C ALA A 82 -0.18 -9.55 3.97
N TRP A 83 1.05 -9.18 3.61
CA TRP A 83 1.41 -7.89 3.01
C TRP A 83 1.19 -7.87 1.50
N CYS A 84 -0.08 -7.99 1.12
CA CYS A 84 -0.49 -8.13 -0.29
C CYS A 84 -0.07 -6.96 -1.18
N ARG A 85 0.19 -5.78 -0.61
CA ARG A 85 0.75 -4.63 -1.33
C ARG A 85 2.14 -4.92 -1.89
N ASP A 86 2.95 -5.63 -1.10
CA ASP A 86 4.38 -5.74 -1.32
C ASP A 86 4.73 -6.99 -2.12
N HIS A 87 4.09 -8.13 -1.81
CA HIS A 87 4.26 -9.36 -2.57
C HIS A 87 3.23 -9.55 -3.69
N GLY A 88 2.19 -8.72 -3.74
CA GLY A 88 1.13 -8.84 -4.74
C GLY A 88 1.58 -8.34 -6.12
N PRO A 89 0.84 -8.71 -7.18
CA PRO A 89 1.10 -8.19 -8.50
C PRO A 89 0.84 -6.69 -8.57
N ILE A 90 1.75 -5.95 -9.22
CA ILE A 90 1.50 -4.58 -9.62
C ILE A 90 0.82 -4.62 -10.99
N PHE A 91 -0.44 -4.21 -11.06
CA PHE A 91 -1.22 -4.25 -12.29
C PHE A 91 -0.91 -3.05 -13.20
N VAL A 92 -0.86 -3.32 -14.50
CA VAL A 92 -0.67 -2.31 -15.55
C VAL A 92 -1.79 -2.41 -16.57
N LYS A 93 -2.06 -1.30 -17.25
CA LYS A 93 -3.14 -1.19 -18.23
C LYS A 93 -2.59 -0.62 -19.52
N ASN A 94 -2.95 -1.23 -20.64
CA ASN A 94 -2.67 -0.68 -21.95
C ASN A 94 -3.59 0.52 -22.18
N PRO A 95 -3.07 1.73 -22.44
CA PRO A 95 -3.90 2.93 -22.58
C PRO A 95 -4.75 2.93 -23.87
N ALA A 96 -4.33 2.21 -24.91
CA ALA A 96 -5.04 2.17 -26.20
C ALA A 96 -6.20 1.17 -26.19
N THR A 97 -6.02 -0.01 -25.59
CA THR A 97 -7.02 -1.09 -25.58
C THR A 97 -7.80 -1.18 -24.28
N GLY A 98 -7.28 -0.59 -23.20
CA GLY A 98 -7.80 -0.77 -21.85
C GLY A 98 -7.57 -2.16 -21.24
N SER A 99 -6.82 -3.05 -21.91
CA SER A 99 -6.53 -4.39 -21.39
C SER A 99 -5.59 -4.32 -20.18
N VAL A 100 -5.88 -5.13 -19.17
CA VAL A 100 -5.08 -5.24 -17.95
C VAL A 100 -4.07 -6.38 -18.08
N ALA A 101 -2.88 -6.17 -17.51
CA ALA A 101 -1.86 -7.18 -17.29
C ALA A 101 -1.29 -7.00 -15.88
N LEU A 102 -0.47 -7.95 -15.43
CA LEU A 102 0.25 -7.83 -14.18
C LEU A 102 1.76 -7.91 -14.38
N THR A 103 2.46 -7.15 -13.55
CA THR A 103 3.91 -7.24 -13.39
C THR A 103 4.21 -8.04 -12.12
N ASP A 104 5.15 -8.96 -12.23
CA ASP A 104 5.56 -9.92 -11.20
C ASP A 104 7.02 -9.63 -10.85
N TRP A 105 7.20 -8.99 -9.70
CA TRP A 105 8.48 -8.52 -9.20
C TRP A 105 9.00 -9.49 -8.15
N ALA A 106 10.33 -9.59 -8.01
CA ALA A 106 10.91 -10.39 -6.95
C ALA A 106 10.57 -9.79 -5.58
N TYR A 107 10.11 -10.63 -4.65
CA TYR A 107 9.92 -10.28 -3.25
C TYR A 107 10.94 -11.02 -2.38
N ASN A 108 11.57 -10.31 -1.44
CA ASN A 108 12.58 -10.88 -0.55
C ASN A 108 12.33 -10.61 0.94
N ALA A 109 11.10 -10.29 1.33
CA ALA A 109 10.75 -9.89 2.69
C ALA A 109 11.58 -8.70 3.20
N TRP A 110 11.52 -7.60 2.44
CA TRP A 110 12.15 -6.33 2.73
C TRP A 110 13.64 -6.44 3.08
N GLY A 111 14.41 -7.07 2.21
CA GLY A 111 15.85 -7.28 2.40
C GLY A 111 16.21 -8.52 3.21
N GLY A 112 15.40 -9.56 3.15
CA GLY A 112 15.66 -10.86 3.79
C GLY A 112 15.38 -10.87 5.28
N LYS A 113 14.57 -9.94 5.79
CA LYS A 113 14.30 -9.81 7.23
C LYS A 113 13.42 -10.94 7.78
N TYR A 114 12.51 -11.48 6.95
CA TYR A 114 11.53 -12.47 7.38
C TYR A 114 11.47 -13.71 6.47
N PRO A 115 12.48 -14.58 6.50
CA PRO A 115 12.41 -15.87 5.81
C PRO A 115 11.50 -16.87 6.56
N PRO A 116 10.86 -17.82 5.86
CA PRO A 116 10.80 -17.94 4.40
C PRO A 116 9.72 -17.01 3.79
N TYR A 117 9.92 -16.62 2.52
CA TYR A 117 9.02 -15.75 1.73
C TYR A 117 8.71 -16.32 0.34
N ASP A 118 8.95 -17.62 0.16
CA ASP A 118 8.79 -18.34 -1.09
C ASP A 118 7.33 -18.41 -1.56
N LEU A 119 6.37 -18.58 -0.64
CA LEU A 119 4.94 -18.60 -0.96
C LEU A 119 4.40 -17.21 -1.28
N ASP A 120 4.91 -16.17 -0.62
CA ASP A 120 4.58 -14.78 -0.94
C ASP A 120 5.00 -14.46 -2.40
N ASN A 121 6.19 -14.89 -2.79
CA ASN A 121 6.69 -14.76 -4.17
C ASN A 121 5.92 -15.62 -5.20
N GLN A 122 5.02 -16.52 -4.76
CA GLN A 122 4.11 -17.27 -5.64
C GLN A 122 2.75 -16.60 -5.84
N ILE A 123 2.48 -15.47 -5.17
CA ILE A 123 1.18 -14.80 -5.26
C ILE A 123 0.92 -14.19 -6.64
N PRO A 124 1.84 -13.43 -7.25
CA PRO A 124 1.63 -12.92 -8.61
C PRO A 124 1.39 -14.02 -9.66
N PRO A 125 2.18 -15.13 -9.75
CA PRO A 125 1.87 -16.22 -10.69
C PRO A 125 0.53 -16.90 -10.41
N SER A 126 0.14 -17.03 -9.14
CA SER A 126 -1.14 -17.65 -8.78
C SER A 126 -2.32 -16.78 -9.21
N ILE A 127 -2.24 -15.47 -9.01
CA ILE A 127 -3.24 -14.50 -9.49
C ILE A 127 -3.28 -14.48 -11.02
N ALA A 128 -2.14 -14.54 -11.71
CA ALA A 128 -2.11 -14.64 -13.17
C ALA A 128 -2.88 -15.86 -13.69
N ARG A 129 -2.67 -17.02 -13.05
CA ARG A 129 -3.31 -18.27 -13.46
C ARG A 129 -4.82 -18.24 -13.32
N ILE A 130 -5.34 -17.69 -12.21
CA ILE A 130 -6.80 -17.67 -11.95
C ILE A 130 -7.50 -16.56 -12.73
N THR A 131 -6.83 -15.45 -13.02
CA THR A 131 -7.42 -14.33 -13.79
C THR A 131 -7.26 -14.50 -15.30
N GLY A 132 -6.27 -15.29 -15.74
CA GLY A 132 -5.90 -15.41 -17.16
C GLY A 132 -5.21 -14.16 -17.72
N LEU A 133 -4.82 -13.20 -16.86
CA LEU A 133 -4.16 -11.97 -17.29
C LEU A 133 -2.72 -12.23 -17.76
N PRO A 134 -2.23 -11.51 -18.77
CA PRO A 134 -0.81 -11.55 -19.13
C PRO A 134 0.08 -11.19 -17.93
N ARG A 135 1.16 -11.95 -17.74
CA ARG A 135 2.15 -11.76 -16.68
C ARG A 135 3.50 -11.38 -17.26
N PHE A 136 4.04 -10.24 -16.83
CA PHE A 136 5.40 -9.80 -17.13
C PHE A 136 6.28 -10.03 -15.90
N VAL A 137 7.26 -10.92 -16.00
CA VAL A 137 8.16 -11.29 -14.89
C VAL A 137 9.39 -10.40 -14.90
N ASN A 138 9.83 -9.97 -13.71
CA ASN A 138 10.99 -9.12 -13.50
C ASN A 138 11.76 -9.55 -12.25
N ASP A 139 13.08 -9.68 -12.37
CA ASP A 139 13.94 -10.13 -11.28
C ASP A 139 14.37 -8.99 -10.32
N LEU A 140 14.01 -7.74 -10.63
CA LEU A 140 14.22 -6.62 -9.73
C LEU A 140 13.38 -6.81 -8.46
N VAL A 141 14.03 -6.67 -7.29
CA VAL A 141 13.33 -6.72 -6.00
C VAL A 141 12.57 -5.41 -5.80
N LEU A 142 11.24 -5.49 -5.80
CA LEU A 142 10.36 -4.31 -5.69
C LEU A 142 9.11 -4.65 -4.90
N GLU A 143 8.87 -3.91 -3.83
CA GLU A 143 7.61 -3.94 -3.10
C GLU A 143 6.67 -2.83 -3.58
N GLY A 144 5.38 -3.13 -3.78
CA GLY A 144 4.40 -2.13 -4.21
C GLY A 144 4.26 -0.94 -3.27
N GLY A 145 4.48 -1.11 -1.96
CA GLY A 145 4.42 -0.01 -0.98
C GLY A 145 5.61 0.95 -1.06
N SER A 146 6.68 0.56 -1.76
CA SER A 146 7.87 1.40 -1.96
C SER A 146 7.69 2.46 -3.06
N ILE A 147 6.61 2.38 -3.85
CA ILE A 147 6.29 3.30 -4.94
C ILE A 147 4.85 3.81 -4.86
N ASP A 148 4.60 4.99 -5.40
CA ASP A 148 3.25 5.54 -5.57
C ASP A 148 3.16 6.30 -6.90
N VAL A 149 2.11 6.10 -7.69
CA VAL A 149 2.02 6.64 -9.06
C VAL A 149 0.82 7.53 -9.25
N ASN A 150 0.96 8.53 -10.12
CA ASN A 150 -0.09 9.52 -10.38
C ASN A 150 -0.98 9.22 -11.59
N GLY A 151 -0.78 8.07 -12.24
CA GLY A 151 -1.55 7.60 -13.41
C GLY A 151 -1.22 8.30 -14.72
N ILE A 152 -0.34 9.30 -14.72
CA ILE A 152 0.07 10.07 -15.90
C ILE A 152 1.59 10.08 -16.11
N GLY A 153 2.28 9.02 -15.69
CA GLY A 153 3.72 8.83 -15.88
C GLY A 153 4.60 9.31 -14.72
N GLY A 154 4.04 9.87 -13.64
CA GLY A 154 4.80 10.24 -12.45
C GLY A 154 4.86 9.12 -11.41
N LEU A 155 6.05 8.88 -10.85
CA LEU A 155 6.31 7.93 -9.76
C LEU A 155 7.01 8.64 -8.60
N LEU A 156 6.47 8.46 -7.40
CA LEU A 156 7.02 8.89 -6.12
C LEU A 156 7.62 7.67 -5.40
N THR A 157 8.79 7.84 -4.81
CA THR A 157 9.49 6.79 -4.06
C THR A 157 10.50 7.39 -3.08
N SER A 158 11.20 6.55 -2.31
CA SER A 158 12.23 6.96 -1.35
C SER A 158 13.61 6.42 -1.72
N GLU A 159 14.64 7.23 -1.52
CA GLU A 159 16.03 6.82 -1.69
C GLU A 159 16.43 5.76 -0.67
N GLN A 160 15.92 5.85 0.57
CA GLN A 160 16.26 4.90 1.63
C GLN A 160 15.83 3.47 1.30
N CYS A 161 14.71 3.28 0.60
CA CYS A 161 14.20 1.96 0.28
C CYS A 161 14.80 1.41 -1.02
N LEU A 162 14.54 2.06 -2.17
CA LEU A 162 14.90 1.49 -3.46
C LEU A 162 16.42 1.44 -3.71
N LEU A 163 17.19 2.32 -3.07
CA LEU A 163 18.65 2.32 -3.16
C LEU A 163 19.31 1.56 -2.00
N ASN A 164 18.52 0.90 -1.16
CA ASN A 164 19.07 0.08 -0.09
C ASN A 164 19.86 -1.10 -0.66
N PRO A 165 21.10 -1.35 -0.21
CA PRO A 165 21.88 -2.51 -0.64
C PRO A 165 21.22 -3.86 -0.38
N ASN A 166 20.21 -3.94 0.49
CA ASN A 166 19.48 -5.17 0.74
C ASN A 166 18.36 -5.46 -0.31
N ARG A 167 18.08 -4.54 -1.23
CA ARG A 167 17.15 -4.74 -2.34
C ARG A 167 17.90 -5.16 -3.61
N ASN A 168 18.57 -4.20 -4.24
CA ASN A 168 19.19 -4.37 -5.54
C ASN A 168 20.64 -3.83 -5.53
N PRO A 169 21.58 -4.44 -4.77
CA PRO A 169 22.93 -3.88 -4.56
C PRO A 169 23.78 -3.78 -5.83
N HIS A 170 23.34 -4.43 -6.90
CA HIS A 170 24.03 -4.49 -8.19
C HIS A 170 23.49 -3.49 -9.21
N LEU A 171 22.47 -2.69 -8.85
CA LEU A 171 21.85 -1.71 -9.75
C LEU A 171 22.16 -0.28 -9.29
N THR A 172 22.40 0.61 -10.26
CA THR A 172 22.41 2.06 -10.02
C THR A 172 21.00 2.61 -9.99
N LYS A 173 20.86 3.84 -9.49
CA LYS A 173 19.59 4.58 -9.50
C LYS A 173 18.99 4.66 -10.90
N GLU A 174 19.80 4.96 -11.91
CA GLU A 174 19.38 5.09 -13.31
C GLU A 174 18.90 3.75 -13.90
N GLN A 175 19.51 2.63 -13.49
CA GLN A 175 19.09 1.30 -13.91
C GLN A 175 17.76 0.89 -13.27
N ILE A 176 17.55 1.24 -12.00
CA ILE A 176 16.26 1.07 -11.32
C ILE A 176 15.20 1.92 -12.01
N GLU A 177 15.48 3.20 -12.28
CA GLU A 177 14.56 4.08 -13.01
C GLU A 177 14.21 3.48 -14.38
N GLN A 178 15.20 3.09 -15.20
CA GLN A 178 14.95 2.51 -16.52
C GLN A 178 14.05 1.27 -16.44
N ASN A 179 14.28 0.38 -15.48
CA ASN A 179 13.45 -0.80 -15.30
C ASN A 179 11.98 -0.44 -14.94
N LEU A 180 11.78 0.54 -14.05
CA LEU A 180 10.45 1.05 -13.72
C LEU A 180 9.78 1.76 -14.91
N ARG A 181 10.55 2.44 -15.78
CA ARG A 181 10.02 3.00 -17.04
C ARG A 181 9.46 1.88 -17.92
N ASP A 182 10.25 0.85 -18.15
CA ASP A 182 9.94 -0.23 -19.09
C ASP A 182 8.74 -1.08 -18.65
N TYR A 183 8.62 -1.37 -17.34
CA TYR A 183 7.57 -2.26 -16.82
C TYR A 183 6.33 -1.52 -16.33
N LEU A 184 6.45 -0.28 -15.85
CA LEU A 184 5.34 0.48 -15.28
C LEU A 184 4.88 1.64 -16.16
N GLY A 185 5.60 2.01 -17.22
CA GLY A 185 5.25 3.13 -18.10
C GLY A 185 5.36 4.47 -17.37
N ILE A 186 6.50 4.68 -16.71
CA ILE A 186 6.82 5.87 -15.92
C ILE A 186 7.78 6.76 -16.71
N ASP A 187 7.62 8.07 -16.58
CA ASP A 187 8.41 9.10 -17.24
C ASP A 187 9.15 10.01 -16.24
N ASP A 188 8.50 10.34 -15.12
CA ASP A 188 9.01 11.29 -14.13
C ASP A 188 9.18 10.63 -12.77
N PHE A 189 10.33 10.85 -12.14
CA PHE A 189 10.69 10.28 -10.85
C PHE A 189 10.82 11.36 -9.77
N TYR A 190 10.14 11.15 -8.65
CA TYR A 190 10.13 12.04 -7.50
C TYR A 190 10.73 11.30 -6.29
N TRP A 191 12.01 11.53 -6.03
CA TRP A 191 12.77 10.84 -4.98
C TRP A 191 12.76 11.60 -3.65
N LEU A 192 12.04 11.05 -2.66
CA LEU A 192 12.14 11.48 -1.27
C LEU A 192 13.34 10.83 -0.58
N GLY A 193 13.66 11.30 0.62
CA GLY A 193 14.82 10.86 1.39
C GLY A 193 14.48 9.67 2.28
N GLU A 194 14.59 9.90 3.59
CA GLU A 194 14.40 8.89 4.63
C GLU A 194 12.91 8.66 4.96
N GLY A 195 12.63 7.44 5.41
CA GLY A 195 11.40 6.90 5.98
C GLY A 195 11.18 7.24 7.45
N ILE A 196 9.99 6.98 7.95
CA ILE A 196 9.63 7.26 9.35
C ILE A 196 10.28 6.28 10.35
N VAL A 197 10.44 6.71 11.59
CA VAL A 197 10.98 5.86 12.66
C VAL A 197 9.97 4.78 13.06
N GLY A 198 10.48 3.54 13.18
CA GLY A 198 9.72 2.35 13.58
C GLY A 198 9.37 1.45 12.40
N ASP A 199 9.59 1.94 11.19
CA ASP A 199 9.40 1.21 9.94
C ASP A 199 10.52 0.18 9.74
N ASP A 200 10.15 -1.00 9.24
CA ASP A 200 11.04 -2.12 8.92
C ASP A 200 11.16 -2.36 7.41
N THR A 201 10.48 -1.58 6.59
CA THR A 201 10.50 -1.67 5.12
C THR A 201 11.66 -0.90 4.48
N ASP A 202 12.50 -0.25 5.31
CA ASP A 202 13.59 0.65 4.90
C ASP A 202 13.10 1.95 4.25
N GLY A 203 11.95 2.45 4.66
CA GLY A 203 11.42 3.75 4.32
C GLY A 203 10.43 3.75 3.17
N HIS A 204 9.46 2.84 3.17
CA HIS A 204 8.40 2.85 2.18
C HIS A 204 7.72 4.22 2.08
N ILE A 205 7.38 4.57 0.84
CA ILE A 205 6.79 5.87 0.53
C ILE A 205 5.35 5.96 1.01
N ASP A 206 4.66 4.82 1.06
CA ASP A 206 3.24 4.73 1.40
C ASP A 206 2.91 5.04 2.87
N ASP A 207 3.93 5.04 3.74
CA ASP A 207 3.84 5.50 5.13
C ASP A 207 4.08 7.00 5.29
N MET A 208 4.41 7.71 4.22
CA MET A 208 4.81 9.12 4.29
C MET A 208 4.04 10.04 3.36
N THR A 209 4.03 9.74 2.06
CA THR A 209 3.53 10.66 1.03
C THR A 209 2.88 9.87 -0.08
N ARG A 210 1.68 10.30 -0.47
CA ARG A 210 0.90 9.69 -1.55
C ARG A 210 0.49 10.76 -2.56
N PHE A 211 0.35 10.40 -3.82
CA PHE A 211 -0.47 11.17 -4.74
C PHE A 211 -1.94 11.05 -4.32
N PHE A 212 -2.67 12.16 -4.35
CA PHE A 212 -4.13 12.14 -4.22
C PHE A 212 -4.84 12.62 -5.49
N LYS A 213 -4.07 13.15 -6.44
CA LYS A 213 -4.46 13.57 -7.79
C LYS A 213 -3.20 13.67 -8.67
N PRO A 214 -3.33 13.82 -10.01
CA PRO A 214 -2.18 13.80 -10.92
C PRO A 214 -1.05 14.79 -10.57
N ASP A 215 -1.42 15.96 -10.04
CA ASP A 215 -0.52 17.06 -9.68
C ASP A 215 -0.60 17.46 -8.19
N GLY A 216 -0.92 16.51 -7.30
CA GLY A 216 -1.05 16.78 -5.86
C GLY A 216 -0.56 15.66 -4.95
N PHE A 217 0.20 16.05 -3.93
CA PHE A 217 0.69 15.20 -2.86
C PHE A 217 -0.06 15.42 -1.55
N ILE A 218 -0.34 14.34 -0.83
CA ILE A 218 -0.68 14.37 0.59
C ILE A 218 0.52 13.79 1.36
N THR A 219 1.08 14.53 2.32
CA THR A 219 2.33 14.18 3.00
C THR A 219 2.22 14.32 4.51
N CYS A 220 2.78 13.37 5.24
CA CYS A 220 2.89 13.44 6.69
C CYS A 220 3.82 14.58 7.14
N VAL A 221 3.43 15.27 8.21
CA VAL A 221 4.23 16.28 8.90
C VAL A 221 4.18 16.06 10.42
N GLU A 222 5.30 16.34 11.08
CA GLU A 222 5.43 16.30 12.53
C GLU A 222 5.90 17.67 13.02
N PRO A 223 5.04 18.54 13.57
CA PRO A 223 5.45 19.87 14.01
C PRO A 223 6.26 19.88 15.32
N ASN A 224 6.22 18.81 16.12
CA ASN A 224 6.98 18.73 17.36
C ASN A 224 8.46 18.49 17.06
N LYS A 225 9.28 19.53 17.21
CA LYS A 225 10.74 19.47 16.99
C LYS A 225 11.50 18.45 17.85
N LYS A 226 10.88 17.95 18.93
CA LYS A 226 11.46 16.91 19.79
C LYS A 226 11.15 15.50 19.30
N GLU A 227 10.21 15.33 18.38
CA GLU A 227 9.91 14.02 17.80
C GLU A 227 10.91 13.66 16.72
N LYS A 228 11.32 12.38 16.71
CA LYS A 228 12.36 11.89 15.78
C LYS A 228 11.96 12.03 14.31
N ASN A 229 10.66 11.96 14.01
CA ASN A 229 10.15 12.12 12.64
C ASN A 229 10.15 13.59 12.17
N HIS A 230 10.37 14.58 13.04
CA HIS A 230 10.31 16.00 12.66
C HIS A 230 11.28 16.34 11.53
N GLU A 231 12.56 16.02 11.71
CA GLU A 231 13.61 16.39 10.76
C GLU A 231 13.46 15.63 9.43
N ILE A 232 13.14 14.33 9.51
CA ILE A 232 12.88 13.46 8.35
C ILE A 232 11.74 14.01 7.49
N LEU A 233 10.58 14.26 8.11
CA LEU A 233 9.39 14.73 7.40
C LEU A 233 9.56 16.18 6.91
N ALA A 234 10.27 17.03 7.65
CA ALA A 234 10.58 18.40 7.22
C ALA A 234 11.51 18.41 5.99
N ALA A 235 12.50 17.52 5.94
CA ALA A 235 13.39 17.38 4.80
C ALA A 235 12.63 16.89 3.55
N ASN A 236 11.75 15.89 3.71
CA ASN A 236 10.90 15.40 2.63
C ASN A 236 9.92 16.48 2.13
N LEU A 237 9.28 17.24 3.03
CA LEU A 237 8.43 18.37 2.66
C LEU A 237 9.20 19.46 1.88
N ALA A 238 10.46 19.72 2.24
CA ALA A 238 11.31 20.66 1.51
C ALA A 238 11.66 20.17 0.10
N ARG A 239 11.82 18.86 -0.11
CA ARG A 239 12.00 18.24 -1.44
C ARG A 239 10.71 18.36 -2.27
N LEU A 240 9.56 17.99 -1.69
CA LEU A 240 8.24 18.09 -2.36
C LEU A 240 7.96 19.50 -2.88
N LYS A 241 8.25 20.54 -2.09
CA LYS A 241 8.09 21.96 -2.50
C LYS A 241 8.96 22.37 -3.71
N LYS A 242 10.03 21.63 -3.99
CA LYS A 242 10.93 21.87 -5.14
C LYS A 242 10.52 21.09 -6.39
N PHE A 243 9.79 19.99 -6.26
CA PHE A 243 9.33 19.23 -7.43
C PHE A 243 8.40 20.06 -8.32
N ARG A 244 8.43 19.74 -9.61
CA ARG A 244 7.63 20.35 -10.66
C ARG A 244 7.00 19.27 -11.51
N THR A 245 5.77 19.50 -11.92
CA THR A 245 5.11 18.72 -12.97
C THR A 245 5.90 18.83 -14.28
N PRO A 246 5.68 17.95 -15.26
CA PRO A 246 6.31 18.04 -16.59
C PRO A 246 6.06 19.40 -17.27
N ALA A 247 4.91 20.02 -16.99
CA ALA A 247 4.56 21.36 -17.46
C ALA A 247 5.25 22.51 -16.67
N GLY A 248 6.18 22.21 -15.77
CA GLY A 248 6.92 23.18 -14.96
C GLY A 248 6.13 23.80 -13.79
N LYS A 249 4.89 23.36 -13.54
CA LYS A 249 4.06 23.86 -12.42
C LYS A 249 4.45 23.22 -11.09
N LYS A 250 4.24 23.95 -9.99
CA LYS A 250 4.34 23.38 -8.64
C LYS A 250 3.24 22.34 -8.42
N PHE A 251 3.55 21.31 -7.64
CA PHE A 251 2.55 20.39 -7.11
C PHE A 251 1.75 21.04 -5.99
N ASP A 252 0.47 20.67 -5.88
CA ASP A 252 -0.31 20.96 -4.69
C ASP A 252 0.15 20.04 -3.55
N ILE A 253 0.26 20.59 -2.33
CA ILE A 253 0.73 19.84 -1.17
C ILE A 253 -0.29 20.00 -0.05
N VAL A 254 -0.85 18.88 0.40
CA VAL A 254 -1.72 18.79 1.58
C VAL A 254 -0.93 18.13 2.71
N GLU A 255 -0.81 18.83 3.83
CA GLU A 255 -0.11 18.33 5.01
C GLU A 255 -1.05 17.48 5.88
N LEU A 256 -0.62 16.27 6.22
CA LEU A 256 -1.33 15.29 7.05
C LEU A 256 -0.57 15.15 8.39
N PRO A 257 -1.22 15.23 9.56
CA PRO A 257 -0.51 15.09 10.83
C PRO A 257 0.03 13.66 11.00
N MET A 258 1.04 13.46 11.83
CA MET A 258 1.37 12.12 12.34
C MET A 258 0.46 11.74 13.53
N PRO A 259 0.16 10.45 13.74
CA PRO A 259 -0.34 9.97 15.03
C PRO A 259 0.67 10.31 16.13
N ARG A 260 0.21 10.53 17.37
CA ARG A 260 1.14 10.62 18.51
C ARG A 260 1.91 9.30 18.61
N PRO A 261 3.23 9.31 18.85
CA PRO A 261 4.02 8.09 18.90
C PRO A 261 3.50 7.13 19.97
N PHE A 262 3.45 5.85 19.61
CA PHE A 262 3.16 4.77 20.53
C PHE A 262 3.88 3.50 20.06
N GLY A 263 3.74 2.45 20.83
CA GLY A 263 4.43 1.20 20.58
C GLY A 263 3.94 0.09 21.49
N PHE A 264 4.39 -1.12 21.19
CA PHE A 264 4.17 -2.30 22.01
C PHE A 264 5.52 -2.82 22.46
N ASP A 265 5.59 -3.34 23.69
CA ASP A 265 6.77 -4.05 24.20
C ASP A 265 8.08 -3.24 24.03
N ARG A 266 8.00 -1.91 24.24
CA ARG A 266 9.06 -0.90 24.07
C ARG A 266 9.53 -0.64 22.63
N GLN A 267 8.92 -1.29 21.65
CA GLN A 267 9.14 -1.03 20.23
C GLN A 267 8.12 -0.01 19.70
N ARG A 268 8.61 1.08 19.12
CA ARG A 268 7.78 2.06 18.40
C ARG A 268 7.25 1.42 17.12
N VAL A 269 5.98 1.64 16.83
CA VAL A 269 5.35 1.20 15.57
C VAL A 269 5.34 2.33 14.53
N PRO A 270 5.37 2.02 13.22
CA PRO A 270 5.33 3.01 12.14
C PRO A 270 3.90 3.49 11.86
N ALA A 271 3.19 3.94 12.90
CA ALA A 271 1.81 4.41 12.72
C ALA A 271 1.77 5.66 11.83
N SER A 272 1.09 5.56 10.68
CA SER A 272 0.90 6.64 9.72
C SER A 272 -0.53 6.67 9.19
N TYR A 273 -1.08 7.88 9.03
CA TYR A 273 -2.36 8.07 8.33
C TYR A 273 -2.20 8.04 6.80
N ALA A 274 -0.98 8.17 6.27
CA ALA A 274 -0.72 8.10 4.83
C ALA A 274 -0.91 6.68 4.25
N ASN A 275 -0.88 5.67 5.12
CA ASN A 275 -1.09 4.26 4.79
C ASN A 275 -2.59 3.93 4.59
N PHE A 276 -3.36 4.88 4.02
CA PHE A 276 -4.76 4.73 3.67
C PHE A 276 -4.92 3.95 2.36
N LEU A 277 -6.10 3.36 2.18
CA LEU A 277 -6.48 2.62 0.97
C LEU A 277 -7.58 3.37 0.22
N ILE A 278 -7.37 3.65 -1.06
CA ILE A 278 -8.40 4.21 -1.96
C ILE A 278 -9.14 3.05 -2.63
N VAL A 279 -10.47 3.09 -2.55
CA VAL A 279 -11.39 2.18 -3.25
C VAL A 279 -12.33 2.99 -4.14
N ASN A 280 -13.06 2.35 -5.05
CA ASN A 280 -13.92 3.07 -6.01
C ASN A 280 -14.77 4.19 -5.38
N GLY A 281 -15.62 3.86 -4.41
CA GLY A 281 -16.53 4.81 -3.76
C GLY A 281 -16.07 5.35 -2.40
N GLY A 282 -14.86 5.02 -1.95
CA GLY A 282 -14.44 5.33 -0.58
C GLY A 282 -12.94 5.41 -0.36
N VAL A 283 -12.53 5.89 0.81
CA VAL A 283 -11.13 5.90 1.26
C VAL A 283 -11.10 5.42 2.71
N LEU A 284 -10.36 4.34 2.97
CA LEU A 284 -10.21 3.79 4.32
C LEU A 284 -8.95 4.37 4.94
N VAL A 285 -9.08 5.11 6.03
CA VAL A 285 -7.97 5.77 6.74
C VAL A 285 -7.67 4.99 8.02
N PRO A 286 -6.41 4.57 8.28
CA PRO A 286 -6.09 3.86 9.51
C PRO A 286 -6.24 4.81 10.70
N THR A 287 -6.82 4.34 11.80
CA THR A 287 -6.95 5.11 13.05
C THR A 287 -6.32 4.36 14.20
N PHE A 288 -5.84 5.09 15.21
CA PHE A 288 -4.95 4.54 16.24
C PHE A 288 -5.46 4.79 17.66
N ARG A 289 -6.78 4.98 17.82
CA ARG A 289 -7.44 5.29 19.11
C ARG A 289 -6.92 6.60 19.71
N GLN A 290 -6.72 7.58 18.85
CA GLN A 290 -6.33 8.94 19.17
C GLN A 290 -7.39 9.90 18.61
N PRO A 291 -8.53 10.09 19.31
CA PRO A 291 -9.72 10.71 18.71
C PRO A 291 -9.48 12.05 18.02
N GLY A 292 -8.63 12.92 18.59
CA GLY A 292 -8.28 14.21 17.98
C GLY A 292 -7.48 14.06 16.67
N PRO A 293 -6.25 13.50 16.72
CA PRO A 293 -5.46 13.24 15.52
C PRO A 293 -6.19 12.38 14.47
N ASP A 294 -6.89 11.32 14.89
CA ASP A 294 -7.65 10.43 14.00
C ASP A 294 -8.72 11.21 13.22
N ALA A 295 -9.56 11.99 13.92
CA ALA A 295 -10.62 12.77 13.28
C ALA A 295 -10.07 13.84 12.34
N ARG A 296 -8.94 14.48 12.71
CA ARG A 296 -8.29 15.47 11.86
C ARG A 296 -7.73 14.84 10.57
N ALA A 297 -7.09 13.68 10.67
CA ALA A 297 -6.55 12.97 9.51
C ALA A 297 -7.68 12.55 8.56
N VAL A 298 -8.77 11.97 9.08
CA VAL A 298 -9.96 11.61 8.28
C VAL A 298 -10.53 12.84 7.55
N ALA A 299 -10.65 13.99 8.22
CA ALA A 299 -11.17 15.21 7.61
C ALA A 299 -10.27 15.75 6.49
N ILE A 300 -8.94 15.70 6.68
CA ILE A 300 -7.98 16.14 5.65
C ILE A 300 -8.06 15.22 4.42
N VAL A 301 -8.05 13.90 4.64
CA VAL A 301 -8.17 12.92 3.54
C VAL A 301 -9.51 13.10 2.81
N ALA A 302 -10.60 13.38 3.51
CA ALA A 302 -11.88 13.69 2.87
C ALA A 302 -11.83 14.92 1.95
N GLY A 303 -11.04 15.95 2.31
CA GLY A 303 -10.82 17.10 1.45
C GLY A 303 -10.05 16.78 0.15
N CYS A 304 -9.20 15.75 0.17
CA CYS A 304 -8.44 15.30 -1.00
C CYS A 304 -9.27 14.47 -1.98
N PHE A 305 -10.33 13.80 -1.52
CA PHE A 305 -11.11 12.85 -2.33
C PHE A 305 -12.59 13.22 -2.37
N PRO A 306 -12.96 14.37 -2.99
CA PRO A 306 -14.35 14.76 -3.11
C PRO A 306 -15.16 13.69 -3.86
N GLY A 307 -16.35 13.37 -3.35
CA GLY A 307 -17.22 12.35 -3.93
C GLY A 307 -16.97 10.91 -3.42
N ARG A 308 -15.95 10.69 -2.59
CA ARG A 308 -15.73 9.42 -1.89
C ARG A 308 -16.13 9.49 -0.42
N GLU A 309 -16.66 8.40 0.10
CA GLU A 309 -16.87 8.25 1.55
C GLU A 309 -15.54 7.94 2.24
N VAL A 310 -15.14 8.77 3.21
CA VAL A 310 -13.93 8.50 4.00
C VAL A 310 -14.29 7.81 5.31
N VAL A 311 -13.72 6.64 5.54
CA VAL A 311 -14.02 5.77 6.68
C VAL A 311 -12.77 5.56 7.52
N GLY A 312 -12.81 5.97 8.79
CA GLY A 312 -11.76 5.64 9.76
C GLY A 312 -11.85 4.17 10.20
N VAL A 313 -10.74 3.43 10.14
CA VAL A 313 -10.67 2.01 10.50
C VAL A 313 -9.65 1.80 11.62
N ASP A 314 -10.07 1.26 12.77
CA ASP A 314 -9.17 0.98 13.90
C ASP A 314 -8.09 -0.03 13.52
N CYS A 315 -6.86 0.49 13.37
CA CYS A 315 -5.66 -0.27 13.03
C CYS A 315 -4.71 -0.41 14.22
N TYR A 316 -5.14 -0.06 15.44
CA TYR A 316 -4.29 -0.07 16.64
C TYR A 316 -3.61 -1.42 16.89
N HIS A 317 -4.31 -2.54 16.65
CA HIS A 317 -3.71 -3.88 16.75
C HIS A 317 -3.03 -4.34 15.46
N LEU A 318 -3.46 -3.84 14.31
CA LEU A 318 -2.92 -4.22 13.00
C LEU A 318 -1.49 -3.69 12.83
N ILE A 319 -1.26 -2.43 13.21
CA ILE A 319 0.05 -1.75 13.08
C ILE A 319 1.17 -2.40 13.90
N TRP A 320 0.84 -3.33 14.82
CA TRP A 320 1.89 -4.10 15.50
C TRP A 320 2.68 -5.00 14.54
N GLY A 321 2.08 -5.36 13.40
CA GLY A 321 2.77 -6.02 12.30
C GLY A 321 3.53 -5.06 11.39
N LEU A 322 3.69 -3.80 11.81
CA LEU A 322 4.50 -2.78 11.14
C LEU A 322 3.94 -2.24 9.81
N GLY A 323 2.68 -2.56 9.47
CA GLY A 323 1.94 -1.95 8.35
C GLY A 323 0.44 -1.85 8.62
N THR A 324 -0.30 -1.12 7.78
CA THR A 324 -1.78 -0.99 7.92
C THR A 324 -2.54 -1.25 6.62
N LEU A 325 -3.53 -0.43 6.29
CA LEU A 325 -4.53 -0.68 5.26
C LEU A 325 -3.92 -0.75 3.87
N HIS A 326 -3.00 0.16 3.56
CA HIS A 326 -2.33 0.15 2.27
C HIS A 326 -1.42 -1.07 2.13
N CYS A 327 -0.59 -1.39 3.14
CA CYS A 327 0.35 -2.53 3.11
C CYS A 327 -0.31 -3.91 2.93
N ILE A 328 -1.55 -4.08 3.40
CA ILE A 328 -2.25 -5.37 3.32
C ILE A 328 -3.07 -5.54 2.02
N SER A 329 -3.12 -4.51 1.17
CA SER A 329 -4.05 -4.45 0.05
C SER A 329 -3.40 -4.15 -1.29
N GLN A 330 -3.99 -4.69 -2.36
CA GLN A 330 -3.53 -4.47 -3.73
C GLN A 330 -4.73 -4.31 -4.65
N GLN A 331 -4.90 -3.13 -5.23
CA GLN A 331 -5.95 -2.84 -6.19
C GLN A 331 -5.69 -3.53 -7.53
N GLN A 332 -6.74 -4.10 -8.13
CA GLN A 332 -6.79 -4.50 -9.52
C GLN A 332 -7.59 -3.44 -10.30
N PRO A 333 -6.98 -2.71 -11.25
CA PRO A 333 -7.70 -1.71 -12.04
C PRO A 333 -8.75 -2.37 -12.92
N ALA A 334 -9.87 -1.67 -13.16
CA ALA A 334 -10.88 -2.12 -14.09
C ALA A 334 -10.35 -2.12 -15.53
N ALA A 335 -10.64 -3.20 -16.27
CA ALA A 335 -10.43 -3.21 -17.71
C ALA A 335 -11.22 -2.07 -18.38
N GLY A 336 -10.67 -1.48 -19.43
CA GLY A 336 -11.45 -0.58 -20.29
C GLY A 336 -12.57 -1.37 -20.98
N ALA A 337 -13.68 -0.71 -21.31
CA ALA A 337 -14.63 -1.29 -22.25
C ALA A 337 -13.88 -1.57 -23.56
N ALA A 338 -13.90 -2.81 -24.04
CA ALA A 338 -13.44 -3.10 -25.39
C ALA A 338 -14.31 -2.27 -26.34
N GLY A 339 -13.69 -1.29 -27.01
CA GLY A 339 -14.35 -0.43 -27.99
C GLY A 339 -14.79 -1.18 -29.24
#